data_AF-A0A9J7AUH1-F1
#
_entry.id   AF-A0A9J7AUH1-F1
#
_cell.length_a   1.000
_cell.length_b   1.000
_cell.length_c   1.000
_cell.angle_alpha   90.00
_cell.angle_beta   90.00
_cell.angle_gamma   90.00
#
_symmetry.space_group_name_H-M   'P 1'
#
loop_
_entity.id
_entity.type
_entity.pdbx_description
1 polymer ?
#
loop_
_entity_poly.entity_id
_entity_poly.type
_entity_poly.pdbx_seq_one_letter_code
_entity_poly.pdbx_strand_id
1 'polypeptide(L)'
;MNAVAEAAIGQERRRHGRWSVSGAYAAVQGRKLPLIDISIGGFLARLPGEGGDVSSPLEGTIYWRGSRELIEFPFSAEIVRRLDSGESVAAQFHALEGESIDTLLRFLSAIEAERRERIEGEQRAAMRRILLRKLALWGVAGASILAALWLVWQFGLNGS
;
A
#
# COMPACT_ATOMS: atom_id res chain seq x y z
N MET A 1 -23.72 18.83 7.93
CA MET A 1 -23.01 17.55 7.65
C MET A 1 -22.66 17.43 6.16
N ASN A 2 -21.88 18.34 5.54
CA ASN A 2 -21.54 18.16 4.11
C ASN A 2 -20.17 18.68 3.63
N ALA A 3 -19.46 19.53 4.37
CA ALA A 3 -18.14 19.99 3.93
C ALA A 3 -17.03 18.92 4.03
N VAL A 4 -17.13 18.02 5.01
CA VAL A 4 -16.14 16.95 5.23
C VAL A 4 -16.28 15.82 4.20
N ALA A 5 -17.51 15.53 3.75
CA ALA A 5 -17.78 14.53 2.73
C ALA A 5 -17.38 15.02 1.33
N GLU A 6 -17.63 16.27 0.98
CA GLU A 6 -17.14 16.87 -0.28
C GLU A 6 -15.61 16.97 -0.32
N ALA A 7 -14.97 17.30 0.81
CA ALA A 7 -13.51 17.29 0.90
C ALA A 7 -12.93 15.88 0.71
N ALA A 8 -13.55 14.86 1.32
CA ALA A 8 -13.15 13.47 1.15
C ALA A 8 -13.32 13.00 -0.30
N ILE A 9 -14.46 13.29 -0.93
CA ILE A 9 -14.77 12.89 -2.32
C ILE A 9 -13.90 13.65 -3.34
N GLY A 10 -13.60 14.92 -3.10
CA GLY A 10 -12.68 15.72 -3.94
C GLY A 10 -11.22 15.26 -3.82
N GLN A 11 -10.80 14.84 -2.62
CA GLN A 11 -9.47 14.28 -2.37
C GLN A 11 -9.34 12.85 -2.92
N GLU A 12 -10.43 12.08 -2.97
CA GLU A 12 -10.52 10.72 -3.51
C GLU A 12 -10.49 10.69 -5.04
N ARG A 13 -11.07 11.69 -5.72
CA ARG A 13 -10.98 11.83 -7.19
C ARG A 13 -9.56 12.15 -7.69
N ARG A 14 -8.72 12.81 -6.89
CA ARG A 14 -7.30 13.07 -7.24
C ARG A 14 -6.35 11.94 -6.84
N ARG A 15 -6.80 10.97 -6.04
CA ARG A 15 -6.04 9.75 -5.71
C ARG A 15 -6.06 8.69 -6.82
N HIS A 16 -6.91 8.85 -7.84
CA HIS A 16 -7.15 7.85 -8.88
C HIS A 16 -6.03 7.69 -9.93
N GLY A 17 -4.86 8.32 -9.74
CA GLY A 17 -3.70 8.15 -10.61
C GLY A 17 -2.35 8.34 -9.95
N ARG A 18 -2.28 8.44 -8.61
CA ARG A 18 -1.01 8.48 -7.86
C ARG A 18 -0.95 7.28 -6.92
N TRP A 19 -0.07 6.34 -7.25
CA TRP A 19 0.17 5.15 -6.45
C TRP A 19 1.21 5.45 -5.40
N SER A 20 0.87 5.24 -4.12
CA SER A 20 1.90 5.21 -3.08
C SER A 20 2.75 3.96 -3.30
N VAL A 21 4.07 4.13 -3.38
CA VAL A 21 4.97 3.03 -3.70
C VAL A 21 5.88 2.78 -2.53
N SER A 22 5.86 1.56 -2.02
CA SER A 22 6.79 1.10 -1.01
C SER A 22 7.93 0.34 -1.70
N GLY A 23 9.18 0.66 -1.33
CA GLY A 23 10.35 -0.08 -1.82
C GLY A 23 10.83 0.27 -3.22
N ALA A 24 10.20 1.25 -3.90
CA ALA A 24 10.75 1.82 -5.12
C ALA A 24 11.71 2.98 -4.81
N TYR A 25 12.72 3.16 -5.66
CA TYR A 25 13.62 4.29 -5.60
C TYR A 25 14.05 4.71 -7.00
N ALA A 26 14.29 6.00 -7.20
CA ALA A 26 14.95 6.53 -8.39
C ALA A 26 16.47 6.57 -8.15
N ALA A 27 17.25 6.02 -9.06
CA ALA A 27 18.70 6.20 -9.10
C ALA A 27 19.02 7.38 -10.03
N VAL A 28 19.43 8.51 -9.46
CA VAL A 28 19.72 9.75 -10.19
C VAL A 28 20.99 10.38 -9.63
N GLN A 29 21.89 10.83 -10.50
CA GLN A 29 23.12 11.55 -10.11
C GLN A 29 23.92 10.81 -9.02
N GLY A 30 24.02 9.48 -9.11
CA GLY A 30 24.71 8.64 -8.13
C GLY A 30 23.98 8.44 -6.80
N ARG A 31 22.75 8.92 -6.66
CA ARG A 31 21.95 8.88 -5.44
C ARG A 31 20.72 7.99 -5.61
N LYS A 32 20.29 7.37 -4.50
CA LYS A 32 19.02 6.65 -4.43
C LYS A 32 17.99 7.53 -3.74
N LEU A 33 16.94 7.90 -4.46
CA LEU A 33 15.85 8.72 -3.99
C LEU A 33 14.63 7.82 -3.74
N PRO A 34 14.27 7.50 -2.49
CA PRO A 34 13.10 6.69 -2.21
C PRO A 34 11.84 7.35 -2.77
N LEU A 35 11.04 6.60 -3.53
CA LEU A 35 9.77 7.10 -4.04
C LEU A 35 8.71 7.06 -2.93
N ILE A 36 7.94 8.14 -2.84
CA ILE A 36 6.77 8.26 -1.98
C ILE A 36 5.52 7.87 -2.79
N ASP A 37 5.40 8.43 -3.99
CA ASP A 37 4.36 8.12 -4.94
C ASP A 37 4.85 8.23 -6.39
N ILE A 38 4.08 7.65 -7.32
CA ILE A 38 4.28 7.74 -8.77
C ILE A 38 2.95 7.73 -9.50
N SER A 39 2.94 8.29 -10.69
CA SER A 39 1.83 8.37 -11.63
C SER A 39 2.34 8.25 -13.06
N ILE A 40 1.41 8.22 -14.02
CA ILE A 40 1.76 8.31 -15.45
C ILE A 40 2.55 9.61 -15.76
N GLY A 41 2.26 10.71 -15.06
CA GLY A 41 2.85 12.02 -15.36
C GLY A 41 4.13 12.34 -14.59
N GLY A 42 4.50 11.56 -13.57
CA GLY A 42 5.62 11.91 -12.70
C GLY A 42 5.58 11.22 -11.35
N PHE A 43 6.48 11.61 -10.47
CA PHE A 43 6.67 10.99 -9.15
C PHE A 43 7.00 12.00 -8.06
N LEU A 44 6.82 11.57 -6.82
CA LEU A 44 7.30 12.26 -5.62
C LEU A 44 8.38 11.40 -4.97
N ALA A 45 9.55 11.97 -4.71
CA ALA A 45 10.66 11.29 -4.06
C ALA A 45 11.15 12.05 -2.83
N ARG A 46 11.66 11.30 -1.86
CA ARG A 46 12.36 11.86 -0.69
C ARG A 46 13.84 12.05 -1.01
N LEU A 47 14.37 13.20 -0.62
CA LEU A 47 15.80 13.48 -0.63
C LEU A 47 16.42 12.98 0.69
N PRO A 48 17.49 12.16 0.64
CA PRO A 48 18.21 11.78 1.85
C PRO A 48 18.87 13.01 2.49
N GLY A 49 18.81 13.10 3.83
CA GLY A 49 19.24 14.27 4.62
C GLY A 49 20.71 14.69 4.43
N GLU A 50 20.96 15.97 4.73
CA GLU A 50 22.14 16.79 4.38
C GLU A 50 22.32 17.04 2.87
N GLY A 51 21.64 18.09 2.39
CA GLY A 51 22.26 19.15 1.60
C GLY A 51 22.76 18.84 0.19
N GLY A 52 22.55 17.64 -0.36
CA GLY A 52 22.85 17.41 -1.77
C GLY A 52 21.67 17.89 -2.62
N ASP A 53 21.84 19.04 -3.26
CA ASP A 53 20.88 19.52 -4.23
C ASP A 53 20.89 18.58 -5.45
N VAL A 54 19.72 18.14 -5.90
CA VAL A 54 19.60 17.35 -7.14
C VAL A 54 19.24 18.34 -8.23
N SER A 55 20.07 18.42 -9.27
CA SER A 55 19.83 19.37 -10.35
C SER A 55 18.72 18.87 -11.28
N SER A 56 17.92 19.81 -11.79
CA SER A 56 17.01 19.54 -12.90
C SER A 56 17.77 19.70 -14.23
N PRO A 57 17.50 18.90 -15.27
CA PRO A 57 16.60 17.74 -15.29
C PRO A 57 17.15 16.52 -14.53
N LEU A 58 16.24 15.70 -14.04
CA LEU A 58 16.53 14.39 -13.45
C LEU A 58 16.58 13.34 -14.56
N GLU A 59 17.74 12.73 -14.75
CA GLU A 59 17.93 11.58 -15.63
C GLU A 59 18.37 10.38 -14.80
N GLY A 60 17.71 9.25 -15.00
CA GLY A 60 18.02 8.06 -14.22
C GLY A 60 17.08 6.91 -14.47
N THR A 61 17.07 5.97 -13.52
CA THR A 61 16.24 4.76 -13.60
C THR A 61 15.48 4.59 -12.30
N ILE A 62 14.17 4.39 -12.41
CA ILE A 62 13.33 3.95 -11.29
C ILE A 62 13.45 2.43 -11.17
N TYR A 63 13.80 1.99 -9.98
CA TYR A 63 13.86 0.58 -9.61
C TYR A 63 12.71 0.28 -8.65
N TRP A 64 11.96 -0.77 -8.94
CA TRP A 64 11.02 -1.36 -7.99
C TRP A 64 11.18 -2.87 -7.99
N ARG A 65 11.40 -3.41 -6.79
CA ARG A 65 11.39 -4.84 -6.55
C ARG A 65 10.06 -5.20 -5.91
N GLY A 66 9.14 -5.69 -6.73
CA GLY A 66 7.92 -6.32 -6.26
C GLY A 66 8.17 -7.74 -5.75
N SER A 67 7.11 -8.37 -5.27
CA SER A 67 7.15 -9.77 -4.81
C SER A 67 7.45 -10.79 -5.93
N ARG A 68 7.15 -10.46 -7.19
CA ARG A 68 7.25 -11.37 -8.35
C ARG A 68 8.24 -10.95 -9.42
N GLU A 69 8.59 -9.66 -9.47
CA GLU A 69 9.45 -9.14 -10.51
C GLU A 69 10.25 -7.92 -10.03
N LEU A 70 11.41 -7.71 -10.68
CA LEU A 70 12.15 -6.47 -10.64
C LEU A 70 11.80 -5.70 -11.90
N ILE A 71 11.37 -4.45 -11.74
CA ILE A 71 11.09 -3.55 -12.85
C ILE A 71 12.07 -2.39 -12.81
N GLU A 72 12.67 -2.13 -13.96
CA GLU A 72 13.59 -1.02 -14.19
C GLU A 72 12.96 -0.10 -15.24
N PHE A 73 12.76 1.16 -14.88
CA PHE A 73 12.12 2.15 -15.74
C PHE A 73 13.06 3.34 -15.95
N PRO A 74 13.77 3.42 -17.09
CA PRO A 74 14.58 4.59 -17.43
C PRO A 74 13.66 5.79 -17.64
N PHE A 75 14.08 6.96 -17.14
CA PHE A 75 13.26 8.17 -17.22
C PHE A 75 14.11 9.43 -17.39
N SER A 76 13.46 10.45 -17.93
CA SER A 76 13.89 11.84 -17.88
C SER A 76 12.74 12.67 -17.32
N ALA A 77 13.01 13.54 -16.35
CA ALA A 77 11.98 14.30 -15.64
C ALA A 77 12.47 15.68 -15.21
N GLU A 78 11.56 16.65 -15.11
CA GLU A 78 11.83 17.98 -14.60
C GLU A 78 11.35 18.12 -13.15
N ILE A 79 12.16 18.73 -12.27
CA ILE A 79 11.71 19.07 -10.91
C ILE A 79 10.71 20.22 -11.00
N VAL A 80 9.44 19.92 -10.75
CA VAL A 80 8.36 20.92 -10.78
C VAL A 80 8.16 21.60 -9.43
N ARG A 81 8.52 20.94 -8.32
CA ARG A 81 8.33 21.50 -6.98
C ARG A 81 9.21 20.82 -5.94
N ARG A 82 9.66 21.61 -4.96
CA ARG A 82 10.25 21.12 -3.70
C ARG A 82 9.24 21.27 -2.56
N LEU A 83 9.12 20.24 -1.74
CA LEU A 83 8.19 20.17 -0.61
C LEU A 83 8.96 19.91 0.68
N ASP A 84 8.26 20.05 1.81
CA ASP A 84 8.78 19.70 3.14
C ASP A 84 10.15 20.36 3.42
N SER A 85 10.24 21.68 3.24
CA SER A 85 11.49 22.45 3.40
C SER A 85 12.68 21.97 2.55
N GLY A 86 12.41 21.25 1.45
CA GLY A 86 13.43 20.68 0.57
C GLY A 86 13.77 19.22 0.86
N GLU A 87 13.03 18.54 1.74
CA GLU A 87 13.20 17.11 2.00
C GLU A 87 12.58 16.22 0.91
N SER A 88 11.67 16.77 0.09
CA SER A 88 10.98 16.02 -0.97
C SER A 88 10.96 16.79 -2.29
N VAL A 89 11.05 16.07 -3.40
CA VAL A 89 10.99 16.62 -4.77
C VAL A 89 9.86 15.96 -5.55
N ALA A 90 8.99 16.78 -6.13
CA ALA A 90 8.04 16.36 -7.14
C ALA A 90 8.66 16.59 -8.51
N ALA A 91 8.66 15.54 -9.34
CA ALA A 91 9.22 15.56 -10.68
C ALA A 91 8.16 15.12 -11.70
N GLN A 92 8.13 15.80 -12.84
CA GLN A 92 7.25 15.49 -13.96
C GLN A 92 8.06 14.82 -15.07
N PHE A 93 7.61 13.68 -15.58
CA PHE A 93 8.29 13.03 -16.69
C PHE A 93 8.23 13.92 -17.93
N HIS A 94 9.34 13.98 -18.67
CA HIS A 94 9.29 14.44 -20.05
C HIS A 94 8.43 13.49 -20.89
N ALA A 95 8.03 13.94 -22.08
CA ALA A 95 7.22 13.13 -23.00
C ALA A 95 7.82 11.72 -23.12
N LEU A 96 7.08 10.73 -22.61
CA LEU A 96 7.45 9.34 -22.70
C LEU A 96 7.05 8.84 -24.09
N GLU A 97 7.94 8.12 -24.76
CA GLU A 97 7.67 7.58 -26.09
C GLU A 97 7.61 6.06 -26.05
N GLY A 98 6.62 5.49 -26.75
CA GLY A 98 6.46 4.06 -27.03
C GLY A 98 6.73 3.14 -25.84
N GLU A 99 7.83 2.38 -25.93
CA GLU A 99 8.26 1.36 -24.96
C GLU A 99 8.41 1.90 -23.52
N SER A 100 8.73 3.19 -23.36
CA SER A 100 8.81 3.81 -22.03
C SER A 100 7.43 3.93 -21.38
N ILE A 101 6.39 4.24 -22.15
CA ILE A 101 5.01 4.26 -21.64
C ILE A 101 4.58 2.85 -21.23
N ASP A 102 4.84 1.85 -22.06
CA ASP A 102 4.47 0.46 -21.77
C ASP A 102 5.17 -0.06 -20.52
N THR A 103 6.45 0.28 -20.34
CA THR A 103 7.22 -0.05 -19.15
C THR A 103 6.65 0.62 -17.91
N LEU A 104 6.27 1.90 -18.00
CA LEU A 104 5.62 2.62 -16.90
C LEU A 104 4.24 2.02 -16.58
N LEU A 105 3.43 1.69 -17.58
CA LEU A 105 2.11 1.06 -17.36
C LEU A 105 2.24 -0.32 -16.74
N ARG A 106 3.23 -1.12 -17.16
CA ARG A 106 3.56 -2.40 -16.53
C ARG A 106 3.96 -2.20 -15.06
N PHE A 107 4.81 -1.21 -14.80
CA PHE A 107 5.24 -0.84 -13.45
C PHE A 107 4.04 -0.48 -12.55
N LEU A 108 3.16 0.40 -13.02
CA LEU A 108 1.97 0.82 -12.28
C LEU A 108 0.99 -0.34 -12.05
N SER A 109 0.82 -1.21 -13.06
CA SER A 109 -0.03 -2.39 -12.97
C SER A 109 0.49 -3.41 -11.95
N ALA A 110 1.81 -3.61 -11.89
CA ALA A 110 2.43 -4.53 -10.94
C ALA A 110 2.28 -4.04 -9.49
N ILE A 111 2.44 -2.74 -9.24
CA ILE A 111 2.21 -2.14 -7.92
C ILE A 111 0.75 -2.30 -7.48
N GLU A 112 -0.19 -2.05 -8.39
CA GLU A 112 -1.62 -2.19 -8.13
C GLU A 112 -1.99 -3.66 -7.82
N ALA A 113 -1.43 -4.62 -8.55
CA ALA A 113 -1.64 -6.04 -8.31
C ALA A 113 -1.13 -6.45 -6.91
N GLU A 114 0.08 -6.06 -6.53
CA GLU A 114 0.63 -6.38 -5.21
C GLU A 114 -0.18 -5.74 -4.07
N ARG A 115 -0.67 -4.51 -4.28
CA ARG A 115 -1.52 -3.82 -3.32
C ARG A 115 -2.83 -4.57 -3.09
N ARG A 116 -3.48 -5.05 -4.15
CA ARG A 116 -4.72 -5.83 -4.06
C ARG A 116 -4.51 -7.13 -3.32
N GLU A 117 -3.43 -7.85 -3.63
CA GLU A 117 -3.10 -9.10 -2.93
C GLU A 117 -2.87 -8.89 -1.43
N ARG A 118 -2.21 -7.79 -1.05
CA ARG A 118 -2.00 -7.43 0.35
C ARG A 118 -3.32 -7.14 1.06
N ILE A 119 -4.19 -6.33 0.45
CA ILE A 119 -5.51 -5.98 1.02
C ILE A 119 -6.38 -7.24 1.18
N GLU A 120 -6.44 -8.10 0.16
CA GLU A 120 -7.18 -9.35 0.24
C GLU A 120 -6.63 -10.29 1.31
N GLY A 121 -5.30 -10.37 1.44
CA GLY A 121 -4.64 -11.17 2.48
C GLY A 121 -4.98 -10.68 3.88
N GLU A 122 -4.94 -9.37 4.10
CA GLU A 122 -5.32 -8.73 5.37
C GLU A 122 -6.80 -8.96 5.70
N GLN A 123 -7.69 -8.83 4.71
CA GLN A 123 -9.12 -9.10 4.90
C GLN A 123 -9.38 -10.57 5.25
N ARG A 124 -8.75 -11.51 4.56
CA ARG A 124 -8.85 -12.95 4.87
C ARG A 124 -8.32 -13.26 6.26
N ALA A 125 -7.21 -12.64 6.68
CA ALA A 125 -6.66 -12.81 8.03
C ALA A 125 -7.57 -12.23 9.11
N ALA A 126 -8.15 -11.05 8.88
CA ALA A 126 -9.12 -10.43 9.77
C ALA A 126 -10.39 -11.29 9.91
N MET A 127 -10.90 -11.81 8.80
CA MET A 127 -12.08 -12.67 8.77
C MET A 127 -11.83 -14.00 9.51
N ARG A 128 -10.64 -14.60 9.37
CA ARG A 128 -10.23 -15.77 10.16
C ARG A 128 -10.23 -15.49 11.68
N ARG A 129 -9.72 -14.33 12.12
CA ARG A 129 -9.73 -13.96 13.54
C ARG A 129 -11.15 -13.82 14.10
N ILE A 130 -12.06 -13.23 13.33
CA ILE A 130 -13.46 -13.08 13.72
C ILE A 130 -14.15 -14.45 13.80
N LEU A 131 -13.94 -15.32 12.81
CA LEU A 131 -14.47 -16.68 12.78
C LEU A 131 -13.98 -17.51 13.97
N LEU A 132 -12.68 -17.47 14.29
CA LEU A 132 -12.11 -18.17 15.44
C LEU A 132 -12.71 -17.69 16.77
N ARG A 133 -12.89 -16.38 16.94
CA ARG A 133 -13.54 -15.83 18.14
C ARG A 133 -14.99 -16.30 18.27
N LYS A 134 -15.74 -16.31 17.17
CA LYS A 134 -17.13 -16.84 17.17
C LYS A 134 -17.15 -18.32 17.53
N LEU A 135 -16.31 -19.15 16.91
CA LEU A 135 -16.22 -20.58 17.20
C LEU A 135 -15.84 -20.86 18.65
N ALA A 136 -14.89 -20.12 19.22
CA ALA A 136 -14.55 -20.24 20.63
C ALA A 136 -15.75 -19.95 21.56
N LEU A 137 -16.53 -18.91 21.23
CA LEU A 137 -17.74 -18.54 21.97
C LEU A 137 -18.80 -19.65 21.92
N TRP A 138 -19.05 -20.23 20.74
CA TRP A 138 -19.94 -21.38 20.59
C TRP A 138 -19.43 -22.63 21.31
N GLY A 139 -18.11 -22.86 21.30
CA GLY A 139 -17.48 -23.95 22.05
C GLY A 139 -17.68 -23.83 23.56
N VAL A 140 -17.51 -22.64 24.13
CA VAL A 140 -17.76 -22.37 25.56
C VAL A 140 -19.23 -22.57 25.91
N ALA A 141 -20.15 -22.07 25.08
CA ALA A 141 -21.58 -22.27 25.29
C ALA A 141 -21.96 -23.76 25.26
N GLY A 142 -21.46 -24.50 24.26
CA GLY A 142 -21.70 -25.94 24.15
C GLY A 142 -21.14 -26.74 25.33
N ALA A 143 -19.90 -26.45 25.75
CA ALA A 143 -19.28 -27.09 26.92
C ALA A 143 -20.06 -26.78 28.21
N SER A 144 -20.57 -25.55 28.36
CA SER A 144 -21.37 -25.14 29.53
C SER A 144 -22.71 -25.88 29.58
N ILE A 145 -23.38 -26.04 28.44
CA ILE A 145 -24.64 -26.80 28.35
C ILE A 145 -24.40 -28.27 28.67
N LEU A 146 -23.34 -28.87 28.12
CA LEU A 146 -22.96 -30.26 28.40
C LEU A 146 -22.62 -30.47 29.87
N ALA A 147 -21.88 -29.54 30.49
CA ALA A 147 -21.58 -29.59 31.91
C ALA A 147 -22.84 -29.49 32.77
N ALA A 148 -23.78 -28.60 32.41
CA ALA A 148 -25.07 -28.50 33.10
C ALA A 148 -25.89 -29.79 32.99
N LEU A 149 -25.99 -30.37 31.78
CA LEU A 149 -26.68 -31.64 31.56
C LEU A 149 -26.03 -32.80 32.34
N TRP A 150 -24.70 -32.85 32.36
CA TRP A 150 -23.96 -33.86 33.11
C TRP A 150 -24.19 -33.74 34.62
N LEU A 151 -24.17 -32.51 35.17
CA LEU A 151 -24.49 -32.26 36.58
C LEU A 151 -25.94 -32.64 36.92
N VAL A 152 -26.90 -32.32 36.06
CA VAL A 152 -28.30 -32.72 36.22
C VAL A 152 -28.45 -34.24 36.22
N TRP A 153 -27.75 -34.95 35.34
CA TRP A 153 -27.73 -36.40 35.35
C TRP A 153 -27.15 -36.92 36.67
N GLN A 154 -25.93 -36.50 37.04
CA GLN A 154 -25.24 -37.04 38.21
C GLN A 154 -26.04 -36.82 39.49
N PHE A 155 -26.49 -35.59 39.74
CA PHE A 155 -27.12 -35.24 41.01
C PHE A 155 -28.65 -35.38 41.01
N GLY A 156 -29.29 -35.35 39.84
CA GLY A 156 -30.76 -35.38 39.72
C GLY A 156 -31.36 -36.77 39.49
N LEU A 157 -30.61 -37.71 38.89
CA LEU A 157 -31.11 -39.07 38.59
C LEU A 157 -30.54 -40.16 39.49
N ASN A 158 -29.36 -39.98 40.08
CA ASN A 158 -28.76 -40.96 41.00
C ASN A 158 -28.96 -40.63 42.49
N GLY A 159 -29.65 -39.53 42.82
CA GLY A 159 -29.87 -39.05 44.18
C GLY A 159 -31.22 -39.42 44.81
N SER A 160 -32.06 -40.21 44.11
CA SER A 160 -33.36 -40.70 44.57
C SER A 160 -33.32 -42.19 44.89
#